data_AF-A0A395YDL7-F1
#
_entry.id   AF-A0A395YDL7-F1
#
_cell.length_a   1.000
_cell.length_b   1.000
_cell.length_c   1.000
_cell.angle_alpha   90.00
_cell.angle_beta   90.00
_cell.angle_gamma   90.00
#
_symmetry.space_group_name_H-M   'P 1'
#
loop_
_entity.id
_entity.type
_entity.pdbx_description
1 polymer ?
#
loop_
_entity_poly.entity_id
_entity_poly.type
_entity_poly.pdbx_seq_one_letter_code
_entity_poly.pdbx_strand_id
1 'polypeptide(L)'
;MKNRIVQALLTALLISSMIVSPVFATTLEDMQKNKDQAETEAGSLQEQLTQTLDKIDTLEADLDKKQEEVEKAGDDLEEAAAKQTEQYESMKLRIKYMYEEGNSSLLETLFSSTSFTDLLNKAEYVAEVHSYDRDKLSEYEATTKQVETMKNDLQDEYEQMQTMQTELEGEKALLQLHWKISSLRSHSWIRVFRMR
;
A
#
# COMPACT_ATOMS: atom_id res chain seq x y z
N MET A 1 25.27 1.55 6.90
CA MET A 1 26.32 1.80 5.88
C MET A 1 25.83 2.68 4.71
N LYS A 2 24.53 2.71 4.38
CA LYS A 2 23.96 3.54 3.29
C LYS A 2 24.13 5.07 3.49
N ASN A 3 23.93 5.60 4.70
CA ASN A 3 24.07 7.04 4.97
C ASN A 3 25.51 7.57 4.83
N ARG A 4 26.53 6.71 4.93
CA ARG A 4 27.94 7.10 4.72
C ARG A 4 28.28 7.24 3.23
N ILE A 5 27.58 6.52 2.35
CA ILE A 5 27.80 6.56 0.90
C ILE A 5 27.14 7.81 0.31
N VAL A 6 25.92 8.15 0.75
CA VAL A 6 25.25 9.41 0.36
C VAL A 6 26.06 10.61 0.84
N GLN A 7 26.53 10.62 2.09
CA GLN A 7 27.41 11.68 2.60
C GLN A 7 28.78 11.73 1.88
N ALA A 8 29.34 10.59 1.48
CA ALA A 8 30.60 10.54 0.71
C ALA A 8 30.43 11.03 -0.74
N LEU A 9 29.28 10.78 -1.38
CA LEU A 9 28.97 11.27 -2.73
C LEU A 9 28.69 12.78 -2.73
N LEU A 10 27.97 13.28 -1.73
CA LEU A 10 27.71 14.71 -1.55
C LEU A 10 29.01 15.51 -1.31
N THR A 11 29.95 14.95 -0.54
CA THR A 11 31.22 15.63 -0.22
C THR A 11 32.28 15.55 -1.32
N ALA A 12 32.33 14.44 -2.08
CA ALA A 12 33.27 14.28 -3.19
C ALA A 12 32.98 15.23 -4.37
N LEU A 13 31.72 15.61 -4.59
CA LEU A 13 31.30 16.47 -5.69
C LEU A 13 31.59 17.97 -5.44
N LEU A 14 31.54 18.40 -4.16
CA LEU A 14 31.83 19.79 -3.75
C LEU A 14 33.31 20.16 -3.87
N ILE A 15 34.23 19.20 -3.70
CA ILE A 15 35.68 19.48 -3.70
C ILE A 15 36.26 19.62 -5.12
N SER A 16 35.57 19.13 -6.16
CA SER A 16 36.08 19.14 -7.55
C SER A 16 36.01 20.51 -8.26
N SER A 17 35.65 21.61 -7.58
CA SER A 17 35.39 22.93 -8.19
C SER A 17 36.52 23.97 -8.07
N MET A 18 37.62 23.72 -7.34
CA MET A 18 38.65 24.75 -7.15
C MET A 18 39.89 24.57 -8.05
N ILE A 19 39.76 24.97 -9.33
CA ILE A 19 40.91 25.46 -10.12
C ILE A 19 40.56 26.88 -10.60
N VAL A 20 41.10 27.88 -9.91
CA VAL A 20 40.96 29.30 -10.28
C VAL A 20 42.03 29.68 -11.31
N SER A 21 41.62 30.15 -12.50
CA SER A 21 42.46 30.94 -13.41
C SER A 21 41.59 31.77 -14.39
N PRO A 22 42.10 32.89 -14.97
CA PRO A 22 41.30 34.09 -15.20
C PRO A 22 40.53 34.12 -16.53
N VAL A 23 39.32 34.69 -16.48
CA VAL A 23 38.43 35.02 -17.60
C VAL A 23 38.59 36.51 -17.98
N PHE A 24 38.55 36.81 -19.28
CA PHE A 24 38.67 38.18 -19.81
C PHE A 24 37.48 39.05 -19.42
N ALA A 25 37.77 40.15 -18.70
CA ALA A 25 36.99 41.40 -18.50
C ALA A 25 35.45 41.33 -18.63
N THR A 26 34.79 40.72 -17.65
CA THR A 26 33.69 41.38 -16.95
C THR A 26 34.29 42.12 -15.75
N THR A 27 33.70 43.21 -15.26
CA THR A 27 34.31 43.93 -14.13
C THR A 27 34.50 42.97 -12.94
N LEU A 28 35.50 43.19 -12.09
CA LEU A 28 35.73 42.34 -10.90
C LEU A 28 34.43 42.18 -10.07
N GLU A 29 33.60 43.24 -10.08
CA GLU A 29 32.28 43.31 -9.47
C GLU A 29 31.25 42.39 -10.14
N ASP A 30 31.20 42.35 -11.48
CA ASP A 30 30.36 41.39 -12.23
C ASP A 30 30.80 39.94 -12.01
N MET A 31 32.11 39.68 -11.94
CA MET A 31 32.64 38.34 -11.64
C MET A 31 32.27 37.90 -10.23
N GLN A 32 32.39 38.77 -9.24
CA GLN A 32 32.02 38.49 -7.86
C GLN A 32 30.51 38.26 -7.74
N LYS A 33 29.69 39.09 -8.39
CA LYS A 33 28.23 38.93 -8.43
C LYS A 33 27.81 37.60 -9.07
N ASN A 34 28.42 37.22 -10.18
CA ASN A 34 28.15 35.94 -10.84
C ASN A 34 28.58 34.75 -9.95
N LYS A 35 29.68 34.89 -9.21
CA LYS A 35 30.14 33.89 -8.24
C LYS A 35 29.14 33.74 -7.10
N ASP A 36 28.71 34.83 -6.48
CA ASP A 36 27.78 34.81 -5.35
C ASP A 36 26.41 34.24 -5.77
N GLN A 37 25.94 34.56 -6.98
CA GLN A 37 24.75 33.97 -7.57
C GLN A 37 24.90 32.47 -7.80
N ALA A 38 26.04 32.03 -8.36
CA ALA A 38 26.30 30.61 -8.58
C ALA A 38 26.41 29.81 -7.27
N GLU A 39 27.01 30.38 -6.23
CA GLU A 39 27.09 29.77 -4.90
C GLU A 39 25.71 29.65 -4.25
N THR A 40 24.86 30.67 -4.39
CA THR A 40 23.48 30.65 -3.91
C THR A 40 22.63 29.59 -4.64
N GLU A 41 22.74 29.52 -5.97
CA GLU A 41 22.10 28.48 -6.78
C GLU A 41 22.56 27.08 -6.38
N ALA A 42 23.86 26.89 -6.17
CA ALA A 42 24.42 25.61 -5.76
C ALA A 42 23.91 25.18 -4.38
N GLY A 43 23.81 26.11 -3.43
CA GLY A 43 23.24 25.84 -2.10
C GLY A 43 21.77 25.42 -2.19
N SER A 44 20.95 26.14 -2.95
CA SER A 44 19.54 25.80 -3.16
C SER A 44 19.35 24.44 -3.84
N LEU A 45 20.19 24.14 -4.85
CA LEU A 45 20.19 22.86 -5.54
C LEU A 45 20.59 21.69 -4.62
N GLN A 46 21.57 21.90 -3.74
CA GLN A 46 22.01 20.91 -2.76
C GLN A 46 20.93 20.60 -1.72
N GLU A 47 20.19 21.62 -1.28
CA GLU A 47 19.06 21.46 -0.38
C GLU A 47 17.92 20.67 -1.03
N GLN A 48 17.53 21.04 -2.26
CA GLN A 48 16.51 20.31 -3.03
C GLN A 48 16.92 18.85 -3.27
N LEU A 49 18.19 18.59 -3.60
CA LEU A 49 18.70 17.24 -3.78
C LEU A 49 18.57 16.40 -2.50
N THR A 50 18.91 17.00 -1.35
CA THR A 50 18.82 16.31 -0.05
C THR A 50 17.36 16.01 0.28
N GLN A 51 16.47 16.98 0.11
CA GLN A 51 15.03 16.79 0.33
C GLN A 51 14.45 15.69 -0.58
N THR A 52 14.78 15.67 -1.87
CA THR A 52 14.32 14.63 -2.79
C THR A 52 14.83 13.25 -2.39
N LEU A 53 16.09 13.11 -1.96
CA LEU A 53 16.64 11.84 -1.49
C LEU A 53 15.95 11.34 -0.22
N ASP A 54 15.76 12.22 0.77
CA ASP A 54 15.07 11.87 2.02
C ASP A 54 13.61 11.44 1.74
N LYS A 55 12.95 12.11 0.79
CA LYS A 55 11.57 11.80 0.39
C LYS A 55 11.47 10.47 -0.35
N ILE A 56 12.43 10.15 -1.23
CA ILE A 56 12.56 8.84 -1.87
C ILE A 56 12.76 7.74 -0.83
N ASP A 57 13.71 7.91 0.10
CA ASP A 57 14.00 6.91 1.12
C ASP A 57 12.77 6.65 2.01
N THR A 58 12.02 7.70 2.35
CA THR A 58 10.77 7.58 3.13
C THR A 58 9.68 6.86 2.34
N LEU A 59 9.45 7.26 1.08
CA LEU A 59 8.44 6.65 0.22
C LEU A 59 8.73 5.17 -0.08
N GLU A 60 10.00 4.80 -0.26
CA GLU A 60 10.38 3.39 -0.44
C GLU A 60 10.08 2.57 0.82
N ALA A 61 10.42 3.07 2.01
CA ALA A 61 10.13 2.38 3.26
C ALA A 61 8.61 2.26 3.53
N ASP A 62 7.85 3.32 3.26
CA ASP A 62 6.40 3.31 3.41
C ASP A 62 5.72 2.37 2.39
N LEU A 63 6.25 2.28 1.16
CA LEU A 63 5.77 1.33 0.15
C LEU A 63 6.04 -0.12 0.54
N ASP A 64 7.23 -0.44 1.04
CA ASP A 64 7.56 -1.80 1.51
C ASP A 64 6.58 -2.22 2.63
N LYS A 65 6.33 -1.32 3.59
CA LYS A 65 5.35 -1.57 4.65
C LYS A 65 3.93 -1.73 4.11
N LYS A 66 3.52 -0.87 3.17
CA LYS A 66 2.17 -0.92 2.58
C LYS A 66 1.95 -2.21 1.78
N GLN A 67 2.99 -2.70 1.10
CA GLN A 67 2.96 -3.98 0.39
C GLN A 67 2.72 -5.15 1.37
N GLU A 68 3.41 -5.18 2.51
CA GLU A 68 3.17 -6.19 3.56
C GLU A 68 1.75 -6.12 4.13
N GLU A 69 1.21 -4.90 4.35
CA GLU A 69 -0.17 -4.69 4.80
C GLU A 69 -1.18 -5.24 3.79
N VAL A 70 -0.99 -4.93 2.49
CA VAL A 70 -1.85 -5.38 1.39
C VAL A 70 -1.81 -6.89 1.20
N GLU A 71 -0.62 -7.51 1.29
CA GLU A 71 -0.48 -8.97 1.20
C GLU A 71 -1.24 -9.66 2.34
N LYS A 72 -1.06 -9.17 3.57
CA LYS A 72 -1.78 -9.71 4.72
C LYS A 72 -3.30 -9.53 4.60
N ALA A 73 -3.76 -8.35 4.17
CA ALA A 73 -5.18 -8.09 3.95
C ALA A 73 -5.77 -9.01 2.86
N GLY A 74 -4.97 -9.35 1.84
CA GLY A 74 -5.31 -10.35 0.83
C GLY A 74 -5.49 -11.76 1.42
N ASP A 75 -4.54 -12.21 2.25
CA ASP A 75 -4.62 -13.51 2.92
C ASP A 75 -5.84 -13.59 3.87
N ASP A 76 -6.06 -12.54 4.67
CA ASP A 76 -7.21 -12.47 5.59
C ASP A 76 -8.54 -12.49 4.82
N LEU A 77 -8.61 -11.86 3.64
CA LEU A 77 -9.78 -11.89 2.75
C LEU A 77 -10.01 -13.29 2.17
N GLU A 78 -8.95 -13.99 1.76
CA GLU A 78 -9.04 -15.36 1.24
C GLU A 78 -9.61 -16.31 2.30
N GLU A 79 -9.13 -16.22 3.54
CA GLU A 79 -9.66 -17.01 4.67
C GLU A 79 -11.15 -16.72 4.91
N ALA A 80 -11.53 -15.45 4.95
CA ALA A 80 -12.92 -15.04 5.13
C ALA A 80 -13.83 -15.53 3.99
N ALA A 81 -13.36 -15.49 2.74
CA ALA A 81 -14.11 -15.96 1.58
C ALA A 81 -14.24 -17.49 1.55
N ALA A 82 -13.21 -18.22 1.99
CA ALA A 82 -13.28 -19.67 2.15
C ALA A 82 -14.34 -20.05 3.21
N LYS A 83 -14.33 -19.37 4.36
CA LYS A 83 -15.34 -19.54 5.42
C LYS A 83 -16.76 -19.22 4.92
N GLN A 84 -16.93 -18.14 4.16
CA GLN A 84 -18.21 -17.79 3.56
C GLN A 84 -18.72 -18.91 2.64
N THR A 85 -17.82 -19.50 1.83
CA THR A 85 -18.14 -20.60 0.91
C THR A 85 -18.54 -21.86 1.68
N GLU A 86 -17.83 -22.20 2.73
CA GLU A 86 -18.16 -23.34 3.61
C GLU A 86 -19.55 -23.16 4.25
N GLN A 87 -19.84 -21.98 4.78
CA GLN A 87 -21.14 -21.64 5.35
C GLN A 87 -22.26 -21.75 4.31
N TYR A 88 -22.03 -21.24 3.09
CA TYR A 88 -22.99 -21.32 2.00
C TYR A 88 -23.31 -22.76 1.60
N GLU A 89 -22.29 -23.60 1.42
CA GLU A 89 -22.49 -25.01 1.07
C GLU A 89 -23.15 -25.81 2.20
N SER A 90 -22.79 -25.52 3.46
CA SER A 90 -23.46 -26.11 4.63
C SER A 90 -24.93 -25.74 4.69
N MET A 91 -25.27 -24.48 4.40
CA MET A 91 -26.64 -23.99 4.40
C MET A 91 -27.44 -24.57 3.24
N LYS A 92 -26.85 -24.70 2.04
CA LYS A 92 -27.46 -25.43 0.91
C LYS A 92 -27.76 -26.87 1.26
N LEU A 93 -26.82 -27.58 1.89
CA LEU A 93 -27.02 -28.95 2.32
C LEU A 93 -28.17 -29.05 3.32
N ARG A 94 -28.21 -28.14 4.29
CA ARG A 94 -29.29 -28.07 5.29
C ARG A 94 -30.66 -27.84 4.66
N ILE A 95 -30.76 -26.87 3.75
CA ILE A 95 -32.01 -26.58 2.99
C ILE A 95 -32.44 -27.80 2.17
N LYS A 96 -31.48 -28.48 1.52
CA LYS A 96 -31.73 -29.71 0.77
C LYS A 96 -32.32 -30.80 1.67
N TYR A 97 -31.71 -31.08 2.82
CA TYR A 97 -32.25 -32.05 3.79
C TYR A 97 -33.65 -31.66 4.28
N MET A 98 -33.88 -30.37 4.59
CA MET A 98 -35.20 -29.90 4.99
C MET A 98 -36.26 -30.07 3.90
N TYR A 99 -35.88 -29.99 2.62
CA TYR A 99 -36.80 -30.21 1.51
C TYR A 99 -37.03 -31.70 1.23
N GLU A 100 -35.97 -32.51 1.25
CA GLU A 100 -36.01 -33.95 0.95
C GLU A 100 -36.66 -34.77 2.08
N GLU A 101 -36.34 -34.48 3.35
CA GLU A 101 -36.96 -35.13 4.50
C GLU A 101 -38.19 -34.36 5.03
N GLY A 102 -38.35 -33.10 4.64
CA GLY A 102 -39.57 -32.30 4.80
C GLY A 102 -39.82 -31.76 6.21
N ASN A 103 -40.55 -30.63 6.28
CA ASN A 103 -41.27 -30.19 7.50
C ASN A 103 -42.23 -31.27 8.04
N SER A 104 -42.61 -32.24 7.20
CA SER A 104 -43.31 -33.47 7.58
C SER A 104 -42.55 -34.20 8.68
N SER A 105 -41.22 -34.35 8.61
CA SER A 105 -40.42 -35.03 9.63
C SER A 105 -40.51 -34.34 11.00
N LEU A 106 -40.47 -33.00 11.07
CA LEU A 106 -40.59 -32.26 12.34
C LEU A 106 -42.03 -32.29 12.89
N LEU A 107 -43.05 -32.14 12.04
CA LEU A 107 -44.45 -32.25 12.46
C LEU A 107 -44.83 -33.69 12.85
N GLU A 108 -44.36 -34.69 12.11
CA GLU A 108 -44.47 -36.11 12.44
C GLU A 108 -43.75 -36.43 13.74
N THR A 109 -42.58 -35.83 13.98
CA THR A 109 -41.88 -35.94 15.27
C THR A 109 -42.78 -35.46 16.40
N LEU A 110 -43.42 -34.29 16.26
CA LEU A 110 -44.36 -33.79 17.27
C LEU A 110 -45.59 -34.70 17.43
N PHE A 111 -46.20 -35.15 16.32
CA PHE A 111 -47.39 -36.02 16.34
C PHE A 111 -47.11 -37.46 16.80
N SER A 112 -45.85 -37.91 16.77
CA SER A 112 -45.41 -39.20 17.30
C SER A 112 -45.26 -39.22 18.83
N SER A 113 -45.61 -38.13 19.52
CA SER A 113 -45.44 -38.02 20.97
C SER A 113 -46.36 -38.97 21.74
N THR A 114 -45.82 -39.61 22.79
CA THR A 114 -46.53 -40.64 23.59
C THR A 114 -47.08 -40.10 24.91
N SER A 115 -46.63 -38.91 25.32
CA SER A 115 -47.06 -38.23 26.55
C SER A 115 -46.87 -36.72 26.44
N PHE A 116 -47.47 -35.95 27.36
CA PHE A 116 -47.29 -34.50 27.40
C PHE A 116 -45.82 -34.08 27.63
N THR A 117 -45.08 -34.83 28.47
CA THR A 117 -43.65 -34.59 28.69
C THR A 117 -42.83 -34.88 27.44
N ASP A 118 -43.14 -35.97 26.72
CA ASP A 118 -42.48 -36.31 25.44
C ASP A 118 -42.78 -35.26 24.36
N LEU A 119 -44.02 -34.76 24.30
CA LEU A 119 -44.39 -33.66 23.41
C LEU A 119 -43.60 -32.38 23.72
N LEU A 120 -43.46 -32.01 25.00
CA LEU A 120 -42.71 -30.82 25.40
C LEU A 120 -41.24 -30.90 24.99
N ASN A 121 -40.57 -32.04 25.24
CA ASN A 121 -39.18 -32.25 24.86
C ASN A 121 -38.99 -32.19 23.33
N LYS A 122 -39.91 -32.78 22.57
CA LYS A 122 -39.87 -32.74 21.10
C LYS A 122 -40.12 -31.32 20.56
N ALA A 123 -41.02 -30.56 21.18
CA ALA A 123 -41.26 -29.17 20.82
C ALA A 123 -40.04 -28.28 21.10
N GLU A 124 -39.36 -28.50 22.23
CA GLU A 124 -38.11 -27.83 22.56
C GLU A 124 -37.00 -28.15 21.55
N TYR A 125 -36.83 -29.43 21.18
CA TYR A 125 -35.89 -29.84 20.15
C TYR A 125 -36.15 -29.16 18.79
N VAL A 126 -37.42 -29.13 18.34
CA VAL A 126 -37.79 -28.45 17.09
C VAL A 126 -37.46 -26.96 17.14
N ALA A 127 -37.72 -26.31 18.29
CA ALA A 127 -37.41 -24.90 18.49
C ALA A 127 -35.90 -24.64 18.49
N GLU A 128 -35.11 -25.49 19.15
CA GLU A 128 -33.65 -25.41 19.19
C GLU A 128 -33.04 -25.55 17.79
N VAL A 129 -33.50 -26.53 17.01
CA VAL A 129 -33.09 -26.72 15.62
C VAL A 129 -33.39 -25.48 14.77
N HIS A 130 -34.57 -24.89 14.93
CA HIS A 130 -34.95 -23.69 14.18
C HIS A 130 -34.15 -22.45 14.63
N SER A 131 -33.81 -22.34 15.91
CA SER A 131 -32.93 -21.28 16.41
C SER A 131 -31.53 -21.43 15.83
N TYR A 132 -30.99 -22.64 15.84
CA TYR A 132 -29.68 -22.95 15.27
C TYR A 132 -29.60 -22.56 13.78
N ASP A 133 -30.59 -22.95 12.98
CA ASP A 133 -30.63 -22.61 11.55
C ASP A 133 -30.69 -21.07 11.34
N ARG A 134 -31.42 -20.36 12.20
CA ARG A 134 -31.49 -18.88 12.17
C ARG A 134 -30.16 -18.24 12.55
N ASP A 135 -29.49 -18.75 13.57
CA ASP A 135 -28.19 -18.27 14.02
C ASP A 135 -27.14 -18.49 12.94
N LYS A 136 -27.13 -19.65 12.27
CA LYS A 136 -26.23 -19.92 11.14
C LYS A 136 -26.46 -19.03 9.93
N LEU A 137 -27.71 -18.69 9.62
CA LEU A 137 -27.99 -17.69 8.60
C LEU A 137 -27.44 -16.31 9.00
N SER A 138 -27.62 -15.90 10.26
CA SER A 138 -27.09 -14.62 10.74
C SER A 138 -25.56 -14.57 10.72
N GLU A 139 -24.88 -15.66 11.10
CA GLU A 139 -23.43 -15.81 10.98
C GLU A 139 -22.95 -15.69 9.52
N TYR A 140 -23.68 -16.27 8.57
CA TYR A 140 -23.37 -16.19 7.14
C TYR A 140 -23.57 -14.78 6.57
N GLU A 141 -24.66 -14.10 6.95
CA GLU A 141 -24.90 -12.69 6.57
C GLU A 141 -23.79 -11.77 7.10
N ALA A 142 -23.39 -11.97 8.36
CA ALA A 142 -22.30 -11.22 8.97
C ALA A 142 -20.96 -11.47 8.25
N THR A 143 -20.65 -12.73 7.93
CA THR A 143 -19.43 -13.11 7.20
C THR A 143 -19.43 -12.52 5.78
N THR A 144 -20.58 -12.54 5.10
CA THR A 144 -20.73 -11.94 3.77
C THR A 144 -20.45 -10.44 3.79
N LYS A 145 -21.00 -9.72 4.78
CA LYS A 145 -20.74 -8.29 4.95
C LYS A 145 -19.27 -8.02 5.26
N GLN A 146 -18.66 -8.86 6.10
CA GLN A 146 -17.23 -8.76 6.41
C GLN A 146 -16.37 -8.91 5.15
N VAL A 147 -16.63 -9.93 4.31
CA VAL A 147 -15.92 -10.14 3.04
C VAL A 147 -16.08 -8.95 2.11
N GLU A 148 -17.28 -8.37 2.00
CA GLU A 148 -17.51 -7.18 1.19
C GLU A 148 -16.71 -5.97 1.69
N THR A 149 -16.72 -5.73 3.00
CA THR A 149 -15.91 -4.67 3.62
C THR A 149 -14.42 -4.89 3.34
N MET A 150 -13.89 -6.08 3.63
CA MET A 150 -12.47 -6.40 3.42
C MET A 150 -12.05 -6.26 1.96
N LYS A 151 -12.92 -6.60 1.01
CA LYS A 151 -12.66 -6.41 -0.41
C LYS A 151 -12.56 -4.93 -0.80
N ASN A 152 -13.46 -4.09 -0.29
CA ASN A 152 -13.43 -2.65 -0.56
C ASN A 152 -12.20 -2.01 0.09
N ASP A 153 -11.92 -2.36 1.36
CA ASP A 153 -10.75 -1.86 2.07
C ASP A 153 -9.45 -2.25 1.33
N LEU A 154 -9.32 -3.50 0.89
CA LEU A 154 -8.17 -3.96 0.11
C LEU A 154 -8.03 -3.20 -1.21
N GLN A 155 -9.13 -2.90 -1.90
CA GLN A 155 -9.09 -2.08 -3.12
C GLN A 155 -8.55 -0.67 -2.82
N ASP A 156 -9.05 -0.02 -1.77
CA ASP A 156 -8.58 1.31 -1.36
C ASP A 156 -7.10 1.29 -0.99
N GLU A 157 -6.62 0.23 -0.34
CA GLU A 157 -5.20 0.05 -0.03
C GLU A 157 -4.33 -0.11 -1.28
N TYR A 158 -4.79 -0.86 -2.29
CA TYR A 158 -4.11 -0.96 -3.59
C TYR A 158 -4.03 0.39 -4.30
N GLU A 159 -5.11 1.17 -4.30
CA GLU A 159 -5.15 2.49 -4.93
C GLU A 159 -4.19 3.49 -4.24
N GLN A 160 -4.12 3.45 -2.91
CA GLN A 160 -3.15 4.22 -2.13
C GLN A 160 -1.71 3.81 -2.47
N MET A 161 -1.44 2.51 -2.55
CA MET A 161 -0.12 1.99 -2.90
C MET A 161 0.31 2.43 -4.31
N GLN A 162 -0.60 2.37 -5.30
CA GLN A 162 -0.32 2.85 -6.66
C GLN A 162 -0.03 4.36 -6.71
N THR A 163 -0.73 5.14 -5.89
CA THR A 163 -0.49 6.58 -5.75
C THR A 163 0.93 6.83 -5.20
N MET A 164 1.33 6.10 -4.16
CA MET A 164 2.67 6.17 -3.59
C MET A 164 3.76 5.74 -4.59
N GLN A 165 3.52 4.70 -5.38
CA GLN A 165 4.43 4.27 -6.46
C GLN A 165 4.61 5.36 -7.52
N THR A 166 3.51 6.00 -7.93
CA THR A 166 3.53 7.11 -8.89
C THR A 166 4.31 8.31 -8.33
N GLU A 167 4.13 8.63 -7.04
CA GLU A 167 4.90 9.69 -6.38
C GLU A 167 6.39 9.35 -6.35
N LEU A 168 6.75 8.12 -5.99
CA LEU A 168 8.14 7.65 -5.97
C LEU A 168 8.80 7.73 -7.36
N GLU A 169 8.10 7.33 -8.42
CA GLU A 169 8.58 7.47 -9.79
C GLU A 169 8.82 8.93 -10.17
N GLY A 170 7.91 9.83 -9.75
CA GLY A 170 8.06 11.27 -9.91
C GLY A 170 9.31 11.82 -9.24
N GLU A 171 9.54 11.48 -7.98
CA GLU A 171 10.73 11.91 -7.23
C GLU A 171 12.02 11.36 -7.83
N LYS A 172 12.02 10.09 -8.28
CA LYS A 172 13.17 9.48 -8.99
C LYS A 172 13.46 10.19 -10.32
N ALA A 173 12.43 10.59 -11.06
CA ALA A 173 12.58 11.35 -12.30
C ALA A 173 13.15 12.75 -12.03
N LEU A 174 12.70 13.43 -10.98
CA LEU A 174 13.26 14.73 -10.55
C LEU A 174 14.74 14.60 -10.18
N LEU A 175 15.09 13.57 -9.42
CA LEU A 175 16.48 13.27 -9.07
C LEU A 175 17.34 13.06 -10.33
N GLN A 176 16.88 12.27 -11.29
CA GLN A 176 17.60 12.05 -12.56
C GLN A 176 17.79 13.34 -13.36
N LEU A 177 16.76 14.20 -13.39
CA LEU A 177 16.84 15.50 -14.05
C LEU A 177 17.88 16.40 -13.37
N HIS A 178 17.93 16.41 -12.04
CA HIS A 178 18.96 17.12 -11.27
C HIS A 178 20.37 16.65 -11.65
N TRP A 179 20.61 15.33 -11.69
CA TRP A 179 21.90 14.76 -12.13
C TRP A 179 22.27 15.17 -13.56
N LYS A 180 21.30 15.19 -14.47
CA LYS A 180 21.51 15.60 -15.87
C LYS A 180 21.88 17.08 -16.00
N ILE A 181 21.24 17.97 -15.23
CA ILE A 181 21.58 19.40 -15.21
C ILE A 181 23.01 19.60 -14.67
N SER A 182 23.34 18.94 -13.54
CA SER A 182 24.66 19.05 -12.92
C SER A 182 25.77 18.58 -13.88
N SER A 183 25.58 17.44 -14.55
CA SER A 183 26.54 16.93 -15.54
C SER A 183 26.67 17.82 -16.79
N LEU A 184 25.57 18.41 -17.30
CA LEU A 184 25.60 19.33 -18.44
C LEU A 184 26.33 20.65 -18.11
N ARG A 185 26.13 21.17 -16.89
CA ARG A 185 26.91 22.32 -16.39
C ARG A 185 28.40 21.95 -16.40
N SER A 186 28.82 20.83 -15.85
CA SER A 186 30.23 20.39 -15.92
C SER A 186 30.80 20.29 -17.36
N HIS A 187 30.04 19.72 -18.31
CA HIS A 187 30.50 19.54 -19.71
C HIS A 187 30.55 20.83 -20.54
N SER A 188 29.69 21.81 -20.26
CA SER A 188 29.70 23.08 -20.99
C SER A 188 30.98 23.89 -20.72
N TRP A 189 31.47 23.86 -19.47
CA TRP A 189 32.71 24.53 -19.08
C TRP A 189 33.96 23.84 -19.67
N ILE A 190 33.96 22.50 -19.78
CA ILE A 190 35.04 21.75 -20.44
C ILE A 190 35.15 22.09 -21.93
N ARG A 191 34.03 22.31 -22.63
CA ARG A 191 34.03 22.69 -24.06
C ARG A 191 34.54 24.10 -24.30
N VAL A 192 34.24 25.06 -23.41
CA VAL A 192 34.80 26.42 -23.46
C VAL A 192 36.33 26.38 -23.27
N PHE A 193 36.83 25.47 -22.44
CA PHE A 193 38.27 25.32 -22.19
C PHE A 193 39.04 24.65 -23.34
N ARG A 194 38.40 23.71 -24.07
CA ARG A 194 39.03 22.98 -25.20
C ARG A 194 39.08 23.79 -26.51
N MET A 195 38.41 24.94 -26.60
CA MET A 195 38.43 25.84 -27.75
C MET A 195 39.46 27.00 -27.64
N ARG A 196 40.30 27.01 -26.58
CA ARG A 196 41.52 27.83 -26.48
C ARG A 196 42.76 26.95 -26.66
#